data_AF-A0AAE3R4L8-F1
#
_entry.id   AF-A0AAE3R4L8-F1
#
_cell.length_a   1.000
_cell.length_b   1.000
_cell.length_c   1.000
_cell.angle_alpha   90.00
_cell.angle_beta   90.00
_cell.angle_gamma   90.00
#
_symmetry.space_group_name_H-M   'P 1'
#
loop_
_entity.id
_entity.type
_entity.pdbx_description
1 polymer ?
#
loop_
_entity_poly.entity_id
_entity_poly.type
_entity_poly.pdbx_seq_one_letter_code
_entity_poly.pdbx_strand_id
1 'polypeptide(L)'
;MSESDYQINLEKYHQPLNENEIERLKESRKIPLFFYIFLLIFLGSFIWFGFYIDHIIARIFSILIDLIFFSAFSYSILKRRITINKDLRSNQKVVYKGPITSKREDSFGYNSSYYFTILQTEFDASFDKWQQIRVGQTVEIHFAPKSKFIFTLTHLD
;
A
#
# COMPACT_ATOMS: atom_id res chain seq x y z
N MET A 1 0.90 -39.89 -6.69
CA MET A 1 0.44 -38.69 -7.44
C MET A 1 1.70 -37.97 -7.87
N SER A 2 1.96 -37.93 -9.18
CA SER A 2 3.20 -37.41 -9.78
C SER A 2 3.26 -35.89 -9.69
N GLU A 3 4.42 -35.33 -9.32
CA GLU A 3 4.71 -33.88 -9.26
C GLU A 3 4.82 -33.21 -10.66
N SER A 4 4.41 -33.88 -11.74
CA SER A 4 4.65 -33.47 -13.13
C SER A 4 3.53 -32.68 -13.82
N ASP A 5 2.34 -32.53 -13.23
CA ASP A 5 1.13 -32.20 -14.03
C ASP A 5 0.56 -30.79 -13.85
N TYR A 6 1.32 -29.86 -13.26
CA TYR A 6 1.03 -28.43 -13.42
C TYR A 6 2.24 -27.73 -14.02
N GLN A 7 2.37 -27.76 -15.35
CA GLN A 7 3.01 -26.66 -16.03
C GLN A 7 2.16 -25.42 -15.78
N ILE A 8 2.44 -24.74 -14.68
CA ILE A 8 1.83 -23.46 -14.37
C ILE A 8 2.33 -22.51 -15.46
N ASN A 9 1.46 -22.19 -16.43
CA ASN A 9 1.72 -21.15 -17.43
C ASN A 9 1.80 -19.80 -16.69
N LEU A 10 3.03 -19.49 -16.26
CA LEU A 10 3.38 -18.28 -15.54
C LEU A 10 3.86 -17.27 -16.56
N GLU A 11 3.01 -16.30 -16.85
CA GLU A 11 3.36 -15.22 -17.74
C GLU A 11 3.59 -13.96 -16.89
N LYS A 12 4.81 -13.43 -16.99
CA LYS A 12 5.17 -12.12 -16.48
C LYS A 12 5.66 -11.28 -17.63
N TYR A 13 4.98 -10.18 -17.89
CA TYR A 13 5.41 -9.24 -18.92
C TYR A 13 5.14 -7.79 -18.52
N HIS A 14 5.78 -6.88 -19.24
CA HIS A 14 5.66 -5.45 -19.03
C HIS A 14 4.78 -4.84 -20.13
N GLN A 15 3.91 -3.92 -19.75
CA GLN A 15 3.05 -3.18 -20.67
C GLN A 15 3.12 -1.68 -20.34
N PRO A 16 2.98 -0.76 -21.32
CA PRO A 16 2.80 0.65 -21.00
C PRO A 16 1.52 0.91 -20.18
N LEU A 17 1.55 1.96 -19.37
CA LEU A 17 0.37 2.45 -18.66
C LEU A 17 -0.61 3.12 -19.63
N ASN A 18 -1.91 2.89 -19.44
CA ASN A 18 -2.96 3.63 -20.13
C ASN A 18 -3.28 4.95 -19.40
N GLU A 19 -3.94 5.89 -20.07
CA GLU A 19 -4.28 7.22 -19.52
C GLU A 19 -5.08 7.12 -18.20
N ASN A 20 -6.10 6.25 -18.16
CA ASN A 20 -6.87 5.99 -16.94
C ASN A 20 -6.02 5.45 -15.78
N GLU A 21 -5.00 4.63 -16.07
CA GLU A 21 -4.09 4.07 -15.06
C GLU A 21 -3.13 5.15 -14.53
N ILE A 22 -2.66 6.03 -15.41
CA ILE A 22 -1.86 7.21 -15.06
C ILE A 22 -2.65 8.15 -14.16
N GLU A 23 -3.92 8.41 -14.47
CA GLU A 23 -4.79 9.25 -13.65
C GLU A 23 -5.01 8.64 -12.26
N ARG A 24 -5.33 7.34 -12.18
CA ARG A 24 -5.49 6.65 -10.90
C ARG A 24 -4.21 6.68 -10.05
N LEU A 25 -3.02 6.57 -10.64
CA LEU A 25 -1.76 6.76 -9.91
C LEU A 25 -1.57 8.20 -9.43
N LYS A 26 -1.92 9.20 -10.25
CA LYS A 26 -1.85 10.61 -9.84
C LYS A 26 -2.80 10.92 -8.69
N GLU A 27 -3.98 10.31 -8.69
CA GLU A 27 -4.96 10.44 -7.60
C GLU A 27 -4.50 9.73 -6.33
N SER A 28 -3.93 8.52 -6.43
CA SER A 28 -3.43 7.78 -5.27
C SER A 28 -2.23 8.45 -4.58
N ARG A 29 -1.59 9.42 -5.25
CA ARG A 29 -0.56 10.31 -4.69
C ARG A 29 -1.14 11.43 -3.81
N LYS A 30 -2.41 11.81 -4.01
CA LYS A 30 -3.05 12.87 -3.24
C LYS A 30 -3.23 12.40 -1.79
N ILE A 31 -2.91 13.29 -0.87
CA ILE A 31 -3.16 13.07 0.56
C ILE A 31 -4.50 13.73 0.84
N PRO A 32 -5.45 13.01 1.46
CA PRO A 32 -6.73 13.61 1.82
C PRO A 32 -6.54 14.86 2.68
N LEU A 33 -7.34 15.90 2.43
CA LEU A 33 -7.23 17.18 3.13
C LEU A 33 -7.30 17.03 4.66
N PHE A 34 -8.13 16.10 5.15
CA PHE A 34 -8.30 15.86 6.58
C PHE A 34 -6.98 15.49 7.29
N PHE A 35 -6.02 14.85 6.61
CA PHE A 35 -4.71 14.55 7.21
C PHE A 35 -3.90 15.81 7.50
N TYR A 36 -3.99 16.83 6.64
CA TYR A 36 -3.34 18.11 6.88
C TYR A 36 -4.00 18.87 8.04
N ILE A 37 -5.34 18.84 8.10
CA ILE A 37 -6.10 19.44 9.20
C ILE A 37 -5.76 18.74 10.52
N PHE A 38 -5.74 17.40 10.54
CA PHE A 38 -5.33 16.60 11.69
C PHE A 38 -3.92 16.97 12.15
N LEU A 39 -2.96 17.09 11.24
CA LEU A 39 -1.58 17.45 11.56
C LEU A 39 -1.49 18.84 12.21
N LEU A 40 -2.25 19.82 11.70
CA LEU A 40 -2.30 21.18 12.27
C LEU A 40 -2.90 21.19 13.68
N ILE A 41 -4.01 20.49 13.88
CA ILE A 41 -4.66 20.36 15.19
C ILE A 41 -3.71 19.66 16.17
N PHE A 42 -3.06 18.58 15.73
CA PHE A 42 -2.09 17.84 16.51
C PHE A 42 -0.95 18.75 16.97
N LEU A 43 -0.27 19.43 16.04
CA LEU A 43 0.79 20.41 16.37
C LEU A 43 0.31 21.50 17.36
N GLY A 44 -0.88 22.06 17.15
CA GLY A 44 -1.45 23.08 18.04
C GLY A 44 -1.73 22.56 19.45
N SER A 45 -2.27 21.34 19.56
CA SER A 45 -2.58 20.69 20.85
C SER A 45 -1.33 20.41 21.68
N PHE A 46 -0.21 20.07 21.02
CA PHE A 46 1.05 19.81 21.70
C PHE A 46 1.76 21.08 22.16
N ILE A 47 1.72 22.17 21.37
CA ILE A 47 2.21 23.48 21.79
C ILE A 47 1.44 23.93 23.04
N TRP A 48 0.11 23.80 23.03
CA TRP A 48 -0.74 24.11 24.18
C TRP A 48 -0.40 23.25 25.41
N PHE A 49 -0.24 21.93 25.22
CA PHE A 49 0.10 21.00 26.29
C PHE A 49 1.47 21.29 26.92
N GLY A 50 2.46 21.66 26.11
CA GLY A 50 3.81 21.99 26.58
C GLY A 50 3.87 23.17 27.56
N PHE A 51 2.91 24.11 27.50
CA PHE A 51 2.79 25.20 28.47
C PHE A 51 2.23 24.76 29.83
N TYR A 52 1.45 23.68 29.89
CA TYR A 52 0.87 23.14 31.12
C TYR A 52 1.82 22.22 31.91
N ILE A 53 2.97 21.85 31.32
CA ILE A 53 3.97 21.03 31.99
C ILE A 53 4.93 21.95 32.76
N ASP A 54 4.93 21.81 34.09
CA ASP A 54 5.78 22.59 35.01
C ASP A 54 7.27 22.16 34.96
N HIS A 55 7.55 20.91 34.58
CA HIS A 55 8.91 20.39 34.52
C HIS A 55 9.57 20.67 33.16
N ILE A 56 10.66 21.44 33.16
CA ILE A 56 11.46 21.79 31.97
C ILE A 56 11.85 20.54 31.15
N ILE A 57 12.26 19.46 31.82
CA ILE A 57 12.67 18.21 31.16
C ILE A 57 11.49 17.60 30.36
N ALA A 58 10.30 17.56 30.95
CA ALA A 58 9.12 17.01 30.30
C ALA A 58 8.65 17.90 29.13
N ARG A 59 8.82 19.22 29.22
CA ARG A 59 8.59 20.16 28.11
C ARG A 59 9.55 19.94 26.94
N ILE A 60 10.84 19.70 27.21
CA ILE A 60 11.82 19.38 26.16
C ILE A 60 11.45 18.04 25.50
N PHE A 61 11.11 17.04 26.30
CA PHE A 61 10.78 15.70 25.81
C PHE A 61 9.52 15.70 24.93
N SER A 62 8.48 16.46 25.29
CA SER A 62 7.27 16.58 24.47
C SER A 62 7.58 17.16 23.10
N ILE A 63 8.36 18.26 23.03
CA ILE A 63 8.76 18.88 21.75
C ILE A 63 9.56 17.91 20.88
N LEU A 64 10.47 17.13 21.47
CA LEU A 64 11.26 16.15 20.72
C LEU A 64 10.40 15.03 20.15
N ILE A 65 9.45 14.51 20.92
CA ILE A 65 8.49 13.50 20.45
C ILE A 65 7.71 14.04 19.24
N ASP A 66 7.26 15.29 19.30
CA ASP A 66 6.50 15.90 18.20
C ASP A 66 7.31 16.02 16.92
N LEU A 67 8.57 16.43 17.04
CA LEU A 67 9.49 16.49 15.91
C LEU A 67 9.72 15.10 15.29
N ILE A 68 9.80 14.05 16.13
CA ILE A 68 9.93 12.67 15.66
C ILE A 68 8.66 12.24 14.92
N PHE A 69 7.47 12.46 15.50
CA PHE A 69 6.21 12.11 14.83
C PHE A 69 6.01 12.88 13.53
N PHE A 70 6.29 14.19 13.53
CA PHE A 70 6.19 15.04 12.35
C PHE A 70 7.16 14.61 11.25
N SER A 71 8.41 14.32 11.59
CA SER A 71 9.41 13.85 10.64
C SER A 71 9.08 12.47 10.08
N ALA A 72 8.64 11.52 10.92
CA ALA A 72 8.22 10.19 10.49
C ALA A 72 7.00 10.26 9.55
N PHE A 73 6.00 11.08 9.90
CA PHE A 73 4.82 11.30 9.07
C PHE A 73 5.18 11.95 7.72
N SER A 74 5.97 13.02 7.74
CA SER A 74 6.46 13.70 6.54
C SER A 74 7.27 12.76 5.65
N TYR A 75 8.15 11.96 6.24
CA TYR A 75 8.93 10.95 5.53
C TYR A 75 8.04 9.89 4.87
N SER A 76 7.03 9.36 5.58
CA SER A 76 6.08 8.39 5.04
C SER A 76 5.34 8.93 3.81
N ILE A 77 4.88 10.17 3.89
CA ILE A 77 4.25 10.89 2.78
C ILE A 77 5.21 11.03 1.59
N LEU A 78 6.42 11.53 1.83
CA LEU A 78 7.42 11.75 0.79
C LEU A 78 7.81 10.43 0.11
N LYS A 79 8.03 9.38 0.91
CA LYS A 79 8.35 8.04 0.42
C LYS A 79 7.26 7.53 -0.52
N ARG A 80 5.98 7.63 -0.14
CA ARG A 80 4.85 7.24 -1.00
C ARG A 80 4.83 8.03 -2.32
N ARG A 81 5.01 9.35 -2.26
CA ARG A 81 5.05 10.22 -3.46
C ARG A 81 6.21 9.89 -4.38
N ILE A 82 7.40 9.66 -3.83
CA ILE A 82 8.59 9.29 -4.59
C ILE A 82 8.36 7.96 -5.30
N THR A 83 7.83 6.96 -4.61
CA THR A 83 7.57 5.64 -5.20
C THR A 83 6.56 5.71 -6.35
N ILE A 84 5.43 6.42 -6.16
CA ILE A 84 4.44 6.60 -7.23
C ILE A 84 5.03 7.39 -8.41
N ASN A 85 5.83 8.43 -8.16
CA ASN A 85 6.49 9.18 -9.23
C ASN A 85 7.50 8.32 -10.00
N LYS A 86 8.16 7.33 -9.35
CA LYS A 86 9.02 6.37 -10.06
C LYS A 86 8.21 5.50 -11.02
N ASP A 87 7.03 5.04 -10.61
CA ASP A 87 6.14 4.30 -11.50
C ASP A 87 5.65 5.16 -12.68
N LEU A 88 5.19 6.38 -12.41
CA LEU A 88 4.78 7.34 -13.44
C LEU A 88 5.90 7.65 -14.44
N ARG A 89 7.15 7.77 -13.96
CA ARG A 89 8.32 7.99 -14.83
C ARG A 89 8.69 6.77 -15.66
N SER A 90 8.58 5.57 -15.09
CA SER A 90 8.80 4.34 -15.86
C SER A 90 7.74 4.11 -16.94
N ASN A 91 6.53 4.68 -16.75
CA ASN A 91 5.38 4.52 -17.63
C ASN A 91 5.05 3.05 -17.96
N GLN A 92 5.37 2.15 -17.03
CA GLN A 92 5.23 0.71 -17.21
C GLN A 92 4.44 0.10 -16.05
N LYS A 93 3.57 -0.84 -16.38
CA LYS A 93 2.97 -1.80 -15.46
C LYS A 93 3.56 -3.18 -15.68
N VAL A 94 3.46 -4.01 -14.65
CA VAL A 94 3.72 -5.44 -14.75
C VAL A 94 2.38 -6.15 -14.78
N VAL A 95 2.26 -7.10 -15.70
CA VAL A 95 1.13 -8.02 -15.76
C VAL A 95 1.64 -9.38 -15.30
N TYR A 96 0.96 -9.94 -14.30
CA TYR A 96 1.16 -11.32 -13.89
C TYR A 96 -0.08 -12.12 -14.22
N LYS A 97 0.13 -13.27 -14.86
CA LYS A 97 -0.89 -14.27 -15.08
C LYS A 97 -0.43 -15.59 -14.45
N GLY A 98 -1.25 -16.14 -13.57
CA GLY A 98 -0.93 -17.38 -12.87
C GLY A 98 -1.90 -17.69 -11.73
N PRO A 99 -1.75 -18.87 -11.11
CA PRO A 99 -2.59 -19.31 -10.01
C PRO A 99 -2.23 -18.59 -8.72
N ILE A 100 -3.25 -18.35 -7.91
CA ILE A 100 -3.09 -17.87 -6.55
C ILE A 100 -2.50 -19.01 -5.71
N THR A 101 -1.31 -18.79 -5.17
CA THR A 101 -0.53 -19.81 -4.44
C THR A 101 -0.89 -19.85 -2.96
N SER A 102 -1.26 -18.71 -2.37
CA SER A 102 -1.67 -18.66 -0.98
C SER A 102 -2.60 -17.49 -0.69
N LYS A 103 -3.27 -17.56 0.46
CA LYS A 103 -4.20 -16.58 0.97
C LYS A 103 -3.99 -16.48 2.48
N ARG A 104 -3.78 -15.27 3.01
CA ARG A 104 -3.54 -15.01 4.44
C ARG A 104 -4.48 -13.92 4.94
N GLU A 105 -4.95 -14.08 6.17
CA GLU A 105 -5.59 -13.02 6.94
C GLU A 105 -4.72 -12.77 8.17
N ASP A 106 -4.34 -11.51 8.38
CA ASP A 106 -3.68 -11.07 9.61
C ASP A 106 -4.69 -10.26 10.43
N SER A 107 -5.24 -10.88 11.48
CA SER A 107 -6.14 -10.21 12.42
C SER A 107 -5.35 -9.66 13.60
N PHE A 108 -5.40 -8.35 13.82
CA PHE A 108 -4.81 -7.69 14.98
C PHE A 108 -5.87 -6.84 15.70
N GLY A 109 -6.42 -7.39 16.79
CA GLY A 109 -7.54 -6.78 17.52
C GLY A 109 -8.81 -6.75 16.68
N TYR A 110 -9.38 -5.56 16.49
CA TYR A 110 -10.61 -5.34 15.70
C TYR A 110 -10.35 -5.12 14.20
N ASN A 111 -9.09 -5.11 13.76
CA ASN A 111 -8.73 -4.90 12.36
C ASN A 111 -8.15 -6.17 11.77
N SER A 112 -8.68 -6.58 10.60
CA SER A 112 -8.10 -7.64 9.77
C SER A 112 -7.52 -7.04 8.50
N SER A 113 -6.30 -7.48 8.16
CA SER A 113 -5.67 -7.23 6.86
C SER A 113 -5.70 -8.52 6.04
N TYR A 114 -5.99 -8.39 4.75
CA TYR A 114 -6.27 -9.52 3.87
C TYR A 114 -5.27 -9.57 2.72
N TYR A 115 -4.56 -10.69 2.61
CA TYR A 115 -3.47 -10.87 1.66
C TYR A 115 -3.70 -12.09 0.77
N PHE A 116 -3.19 -12.03 -0.45
CA PHE A 116 -3.04 -13.19 -1.32
C PHE A 116 -1.68 -13.15 -2.02
N THR A 117 -1.18 -14.33 -2.38
CA THR A 117 0.10 -14.47 -3.06
C THR A 117 -0.11 -15.08 -4.43
N ILE A 118 0.57 -14.50 -5.42
CA ILE A 118 0.79 -15.11 -6.72
C ILE A 118 2.30 -15.32 -6.82
N LEU A 119 2.72 -16.57 -7.03
CA LEU A 119 4.12 -16.99 -6.94
C LEU A 119 4.73 -16.70 -5.57
N GLN A 120 5.50 -15.59 -5.51
CA GLN A 120 6.28 -15.11 -4.37
C GLN A 120 5.99 -13.63 -4.07
N THR A 121 5.02 -13.02 -4.75
CA THR A 121 4.62 -11.63 -4.50
C THR A 121 3.30 -11.62 -3.76
N GLU A 122 3.34 -11.08 -2.54
CA GLU A 122 2.16 -10.83 -1.71
C GLU A 122 1.51 -9.50 -2.11
N PHE A 123 0.18 -9.53 -2.19
CA PHE A 123 -0.69 -8.40 -2.54
C PHE A 123 -1.76 -8.21 -1.47
N ASP A 124 -2.00 -6.94 -1.10
CA ASP A 124 -3.12 -6.53 -0.26
C ASP A 124 -4.44 -6.59 -1.06
N ALA A 125 -5.50 -7.10 -0.43
CA ALA A 125 -6.86 -7.11 -0.95
C ALA A 125 -7.84 -6.50 0.06
N SER A 126 -8.93 -5.93 -0.44
CA SER A 126 -10.09 -5.66 0.43
C SER A 126 -10.75 -6.99 0.80
N PHE A 127 -11.46 -7.01 1.94
CA PHE A 127 -12.17 -8.21 2.40
C PHE A 127 -13.06 -8.82 1.33
N ASP A 128 -13.88 -8.01 0.65
CA ASP A 128 -14.81 -8.49 -0.39
C ASP A 128 -14.10 -9.20 -1.54
N LYS A 129 -12.97 -8.64 -2.01
CA LYS A 129 -12.15 -9.23 -3.07
C LYS A 129 -11.44 -10.48 -2.57
N TRP A 130 -10.90 -10.41 -1.36
CA TRP A 130 -10.24 -11.54 -0.73
C TRP A 130 -11.20 -12.71 -0.59
N GLN A 131 -12.44 -12.52 -0.16
CA GLN A 131 -13.44 -13.58 -0.06
C GLN A 131 -13.71 -14.31 -1.38
N GLN A 132 -13.74 -13.57 -2.50
CA GLN A 132 -13.98 -14.12 -3.84
C GLN A 132 -12.79 -14.90 -4.40
N ILE A 133 -11.58 -14.59 -3.95
CA ILE A 133 -10.33 -15.25 -4.36
C ILE A 133 -10.24 -16.68 -3.77
N ARG A 134 -9.95 -17.65 -4.65
CA ARG A 134 -9.65 -19.04 -4.28
C ARG A 134 -8.20 -19.42 -4.58
N VAL A 135 -7.57 -20.18 -3.69
CA VAL A 135 -6.24 -20.76 -3.95
C VAL A 135 -6.34 -21.75 -5.11
N GLY A 136 -5.37 -21.73 -6.02
CA GLY A 136 -5.36 -22.50 -7.26
C GLY A 136 -6.10 -21.83 -8.43
N GLN A 137 -6.90 -20.77 -8.18
CA GLN A 137 -7.55 -20.03 -9.25
C GLN A 137 -6.55 -19.21 -10.04
N THR A 138 -6.63 -19.27 -11.38
CA THR A 138 -5.80 -18.45 -12.27
C THR A 138 -6.35 -17.02 -12.32
N VAL A 139 -5.48 -16.04 -12.14
CA VAL A 139 -5.83 -14.63 -12.23
C VAL A 139 -4.83 -13.87 -13.07
N GLU A 140 -5.27 -12.77 -13.65
CA GLU A 140 -4.44 -11.75 -14.29
C GLU A 140 -4.46 -10.48 -13.45
N ILE A 141 -3.30 -10.05 -12.97
CA ILE A 141 -3.14 -8.84 -12.17
C ILE A 141 -2.25 -7.84 -12.89
N HIS A 142 -2.76 -6.61 -13.02
CA HIS A 142 -2.04 -5.48 -13.57
C HIS A 142 -1.66 -4.57 -12.40
N PHE A 143 -0.36 -4.33 -12.18
CA PHE A 143 0.09 -3.52 -11.05
C PHE A 143 1.35 -2.70 -11.37
N ALA A 144 1.56 -1.65 -10.60
CA ALA A 144 2.72 -0.78 -10.70
C ALA A 144 3.94 -1.40 -9.98
N PRO A 145 5.11 -1.49 -10.62
CA PRO A 145 6.23 -2.29 -10.11
C PRO A 145 6.87 -1.76 -8.81
N LYS A 146 6.88 -0.44 -8.58
CA LYS A 146 7.52 0.16 -7.40
C LYS A 146 6.52 0.35 -6.26
N SER A 147 5.35 0.90 -6.54
CA SER A 147 4.31 1.16 -5.52
C SER A 147 3.47 -0.07 -5.20
N LYS A 148 3.54 -1.13 -6.01
CA LYS A 148 2.64 -2.30 -5.94
C LYS A 148 1.16 -1.93 -6.05
N PHE A 149 0.85 -0.76 -6.62
CA PHE A 149 -0.52 -0.30 -6.82
C PHE A 149 -1.23 -1.19 -7.85
N ILE A 150 -2.35 -1.79 -7.47
CA ILE A 150 -3.12 -2.71 -8.33
C ILE A 150 -4.12 -1.91 -9.17
N PHE A 151 -3.98 -2.01 -10.49
CA PHE A 151 -4.90 -1.41 -11.45
C PHE A 151 -6.14 -2.28 -11.63
N THR A 152 -5.92 -3.55 -11.97
CA THR A 152 -6.94 -4.51 -12.36
C THR A 152 -6.57 -5.89 -11.83
N LEU A 153 -7.58 -6.65 -11.40
CA LEU A 153 -7.48 -8.06 -11.06
C LEU A 153 -8.63 -8.75 -11.79
N THR A 154 -8.30 -9.67 -12.70
CA THR A 154 -9.26 -10.40 -13.54
C THR A 154 -9.16 -11.89 -13.23
N HIS A 155 -10.28 -12.55 -13.05
CA HIS A 155 -10.34 -14.00 -12.91
C HIS A 155 -10.29 -14.65 -14.30
N LEU A 156 -9.45 -15.67 -14.45
CA LEU A 156 -9.36 -16.46 -15.67
C LEU A 156 -9.92 -17.84 -15.35
N ASP A 157 -11.01 -18.18 -16.04
CA ASP A 157 -11.68 -19.48 -15.94
C ASP A 157 -10.89 -20.60 -16.63
#